data_AF-A0A2R3Z4B9-F1
#
_entry.id   AF-A0A2R3Z4B9-F1
#
_cell.length_a   1.000
_cell.length_b   1.000
_cell.length_c   1.000
_cell.angle_alpha   90.00
_cell.angle_beta   90.00
_cell.angle_gamma   90.00
#
_symmetry.space_group_name_H-M   'P 1'
#
loop_
_entity.id
_entity.type
_entity.pdbx_description
1 polymer ?
#
loop_
_entity_poly.entity_id
_entity_poly.type
_entity_poly.pdbx_seq_one_letter_code
_entity_poly.pdbx_strand_id
1 'polypeptide(L)'
;MKNYGSKNKNMFKIMRKLMISCKKAGILTEKKIARKLNAIETVELILHTSVCKACKQYEVQSNFIEKSLNHKIESPEKRDLADLKKKIKKSLPAK
;
A
#
# COMPACT_ATOMS: atom_id res chain seq x y z
N MET A 1 2.38 39.36 14.62
CA MET A 1 1.89 39.05 13.26
C MET A 1 3.06 38.54 12.42
N LYS A 2 3.05 37.29 11.95
CA LYS A 2 4.16 36.73 11.15
C LYS A 2 3.93 37.03 9.67
N ASN A 3 4.76 37.93 9.14
CA ASN A 3 4.86 38.24 7.71
C ASN A 3 5.39 37.03 6.95
N TYR A 4 4.53 36.37 6.17
CA TYR A 4 4.96 35.40 5.16
C TYR A 4 4.99 36.09 3.80
N GLY A 5 6.20 36.53 3.44
CA GLY A 5 6.53 37.14 2.17
C GLY A 5 6.27 36.22 0.98
N SER A 6 5.61 36.82 -0.02
CA SER A 6 5.59 36.52 -1.46
C SER A 6 6.55 35.45 -1.97
N LYS A 7 6.01 34.34 -2.50
CA LYS A 7 6.64 33.54 -3.58
C LYS A 7 5.59 33.03 -4.57
N ASN A 8 5.70 33.50 -5.83
CA ASN A 8 5.15 32.98 -7.09
C ASN A 8 3.69 32.49 -7.14
N LYS A 9 2.80 33.41 -7.55
CA LYS A 9 1.35 33.20 -7.84
C LYS A 9 1.04 32.10 -8.88
N ASN A 10 2.05 31.60 -9.62
CA ASN A 10 1.87 30.63 -10.71
C ASN A 10 1.91 29.15 -10.24
N MET A 11 2.65 28.82 -9.19
CA MET A 11 2.77 27.43 -8.69
C MET A 11 1.46 26.94 -8.05
N PHE A 12 0.75 27.82 -7.33
CA PHE A 12 -0.57 27.54 -6.75
C PHE A 12 -1.64 27.22 -7.80
N LYS A 13 -1.52 27.77 -9.01
CA LYS A 13 -2.50 27.59 -10.09
C LYS A 13 -2.42 26.20 -10.71
N ILE A 14 -1.21 25.66 -10.83
CA ILE A 14 -0.93 24.29 -11.28
C ILE A 14 -1.38 23.28 -10.22
N MET A 15 -1.10 23.55 -8.93
CA MET A 15 -1.54 22.69 -7.83
C MET A 15 -3.07 22.54 -7.76
N ARG A 16 -3.86 23.57 -8.08
CA ARG A 16 -5.33 23.45 -8.11
C ARG A 16 -5.86 22.53 -9.22
N LYS A 17 -5.16 22.41 -10.35
CA LYS A 17 -5.53 21.48 -11.43
C LYS A 17 -5.02 20.06 -11.21
N LEU A 18 -3.94 19.88 -10.43
CA LEU A 18 -3.30 18.59 -10.18
C LEU A 18 -3.62 17.99 -8.79
N MET A 19 -4.33 18.72 -7.91
CA MET A 19 -4.80 18.19 -6.65
C MET A 19 -6.03 17.31 -6.85
N ILE A 20 -5.79 16.00 -6.86
CA ILE A 20 -6.83 14.99 -6.70
C ILE A 20 -7.52 15.11 -5.32
N SER A 21 -8.74 14.59 -5.19
CA SER A 21 -9.43 14.53 -3.90
C SER A 21 -8.80 13.49 -2.96
N CYS A 22 -9.00 13.65 -1.64
CA CYS A 22 -8.54 12.65 -0.67
C CYS A 22 -9.11 11.26 -0.95
N LYS A 23 -10.35 11.18 -1.45
CA LYS A 23 -10.98 9.93 -1.90
C LYS A 23 -10.20 9.28 -3.03
N LYS A 24 -9.85 10.04 -4.08
CA LYS A 24 -9.02 9.53 -5.19
C LYS A 24 -7.62 9.15 -4.70
N ALA A 25 -7.02 9.92 -3.80
CA ALA A 25 -5.72 9.59 -3.21
C ALA A 25 -5.77 8.24 -2.46
N GLY A 26 -6.81 7.99 -1.66
CA GLY A 26 -7.01 6.70 -0.99
C GLY A 26 -7.12 5.54 -1.98
N ILE A 27 -7.91 5.70 -3.05
CA ILE A 27 -8.01 4.70 -4.12
C ILE A 27 -6.66 4.43 -4.79
N LEU A 28 -5.87 5.48 -5.07
CA LEU A 28 -4.54 5.32 -5.66
C LEU A 28 -3.54 4.67 -4.70
N THR A 29 -3.63 4.93 -3.38
CA THR A 29 -2.84 4.23 -2.36
C THR A 29 -3.12 2.72 -2.38
N GLU A 30 -4.38 2.33 -2.32
CA GLU A 30 -4.75 0.90 -2.34
C GLU A 30 -4.41 0.25 -3.69
N LYS A 31 -4.60 0.99 -4.79
CA LYS A 31 -4.20 0.53 -6.12
C LYS A 31 -2.68 0.30 -6.19
N LYS A 32 -1.86 1.18 -5.62
CA LYS A 32 -0.38 1.07 -5.55
C LYS A 32 0.07 -0.15 -4.77
N ILE A 33 -0.66 -0.51 -3.72
CA ILE A 33 -0.40 -1.70 -2.90
C ILE A 33 -0.71 -2.97 -3.71
N ALA A 34 -1.88 -3.02 -4.35
CA ALA A 34 -2.29 -4.18 -5.14
C ALA A 34 -1.50 -4.34 -6.46
N ARG A 35 -1.09 -3.23 -7.10
CA ARG A 35 -0.39 -3.23 -8.39
C ARG A 35 0.37 -1.93 -8.65
N LYS A 36 1.23 -1.90 -9.66
CA LYS A 36 1.89 -0.65 -10.09
C LYS A 36 0.87 0.37 -10.61
N LEU A 37 1.06 1.62 -10.17
CA LEU A 37 0.41 2.79 -10.75
C LEU A 37 1.05 3.14 -12.10
N ASN A 38 0.28 3.81 -12.97
CA ASN A 38 0.89 4.46 -14.12
C ASN A 38 1.66 5.74 -13.70
N ALA A 39 2.44 6.30 -14.61
CA ALA A 39 3.30 7.46 -14.30
C ALA A 39 2.50 8.69 -13.82
N ILE A 40 1.34 8.94 -14.43
CA ILE A 40 0.48 10.09 -14.07
C ILE A 40 -0.08 9.90 -12.67
N GLU A 41 -0.68 8.73 -12.40
CA GLU A 41 -1.24 8.38 -11.09
C GLU A 41 -0.18 8.41 -9.98
N THR A 42 1.05 7.99 -10.29
CA THR A 42 2.17 8.06 -9.37
C THR A 42 2.47 9.50 -8.98
N VAL A 43 2.57 10.40 -9.96
CA VAL A 43 2.82 11.83 -9.72
C VAL A 43 1.65 12.46 -8.97
N GLU A 44 0.40 12.17 -9.35
CA GLU A 44 -0.80 12.66 -8.65
C GLU A 44 -0.78 12.29 -7.16
N LEU A 45 -0.48 11.03 -6.84
CA LEU A 45 -0.44 10.53 -5.47
C LEU A 45 0.72 11.14 -4.66
N ILE A 46 1.91 11.27 -5.28
CA ILE A 46 3.07 11.90 -4.63
C ILE A 46 2.77 13.37 -4.30
N LEU A 47 2.22 14.12 -5.26
CA LEU A 47 1.87 15.52 -5.04
C LEU A 47 0.83 15.66 -3.92
N HIS A 48 -0.23 14.84 -3.92
CA HIS A 48 -1.26 14.93 -2.88
C HIS A 48 -0.73 14.56 -1.49
N THR A 49 0.04 13.47 -1.36
CA THR A 49 0.59 13.05 -0.07
C THR A 49 1.70 13.98 0.45
N SER A 50 2.33 14.79 -0.41
CA SER A 50 3.29 15.81 0.02
C SER A 50 2.65 16.99 0.78
N VAL A 51 1.34 17.23 0.58
CA VAL A 51 0.61 18.35 1.18
C VAL A 51 -0.43 17.90 2.21
N CYS A 52 -1.03 16.72 2.03
CA CYS A 52 -2.10 16.20 2.88
C CYS A 52 -1.53 15.20 3.88
N LYS A 53 -1.37 15.62 5.14
CA LYS A 53 -0.85 14.78 6.24
C LYS A 53 -1.69 13.52 6.46
N ALA A 54 -3.02 13.64 6.40
CA ALA A 54 -3.92 12.50 6.60
C ALA A 54 -3.71 11.41 5.53
N CYS A 55 -3.63 11.80 4.25
CA CYS A 55 -3.34 10.86 3.17
C CYS A 55 -1.92 10.29 3.27
N LYS A 56 -0.95 11.06 3.77
CA LYS A 56 0.40 10.55 4.02
C LYS A 56 0.42 9.48 5.13
N GLN A 57 -0.29 9.72 6.22
CA GLN A 57 -0.43 8.77 7.32
C GLN A 57 -1.19 7.51 6.87
N TYR A 58 -2.25 7.68 6.09
CA TYR A 58 -2.99 6.57 5.50
C TYR A 58 -2.08 5.69 4.63
N GLU A 59 -1.24 6.28 3.76
CA GLU A 59 -0.27 5.52 2.96
C GLU A 59 0.68 4.69 3.85
N VAL A 60 1.20 5.27 4.94
CA VAL A 60 2.09 4.54 5.87
C VAL A 60 1.34 3.39 6.55
N GLN A 61 0.12 3.63 7.02
CA GLN A 61 -0.70 2.63 7.70
C GLN A 61 -1.09 1.48 6.76
N SER A 62 -1.59 1.77 5.55
CA SER A 62 -1.94 0.73 4.58
C SER A 62 -0.74 -0.15 4.22
N ASN A 63 0.44 0.44 4.00
CA ASN A 63 1.66 -0.33 3.76
C ASN A 63 2.09 -1.17 4.96
N PHE A 64 1.90 -0.69 6.19
CA PHE A 64 2.20 -1.46 7.39
C PHE A 64 1.29 -2.67 7.52
N ILE A 65 -0.01 -2.50 7.28
CA ILE A 65 -0.99 -3.59 7.29
C ILE A 65 -0.59 -4.64 6.25
N GLU A 66 -0.36 -4.22 5.01
CA GLU A 66 0.01 -5.13 3.92
C GLU A 66 1.28 -5.94 4.23
N LYS A 67 2.33 -5.29 4.73
CA LYS A 67 3.57 -5.97 5.13
C LYS A 67 3.33 -6.96 6.27
N SER A 68 2.48 -6.60 7.22
CA SER A 68 2.16 -7.46 8.37
C SER A 68 1.37 -8.70 7.96
N LEU A 69 0.50 -8.57 6.96
CA LEU A 69 -0.24 -9.70 6.39
C LEU A 69 0.68 -10.61 5.56
N ASN A 70 1.53 -10.04 4.72
CA ASN A 70 2.46 -10.82 3.90
C ASN A 70 3.47 -11.64 4.73
N HIS A 71 3.84 -11.18 5.93
CA HIS A 71 4.74 -11.93 6.83
C HIS A 71 4.06 -13.11 7.55
N LYS A 72 2.72 -13.20 7.56
CA LYS A 72 1.98 -14.25 8.29
C LYS A 72 1.42 -15.37 7.41
N ILE A 73 1.53 -15.25 6.09
CA ILE A 73 1.08 -16.27 5.13
C ILE A 73 2.30 -17.04 4.56
N GLU A 74 3.36 -17.22 5.35
CA GLU A 74 4.20 -18.40 5.17
C GLU A 74 3.42 -19.58 5.75
N SER A 75 2.59 -20.19 4.90
CA SER A 75 1.75 -21.32 5.26
C SER A 75 2.60 -22.43 5.93
N PRO A 76 2.27 -22.89 7.14
CA PRO A 76 2.87 -24.08 7.72
C PRO A 76 2.59 -25.35 6.88
N GLU A 77 1.70 -25.30 5.88
CA GLU A 77 1.31 -26.46 5.06
C GLU A 77 2.49 -27.18 4.40
N LYS A 78 3.59 -26.50 4.05
CA LYS A 78 4.74 -27.19 3.46
C LYS A 78 5.46 -28.09 4.46
N ARG A 79 5.43 -27.76 5.76
CA ARG A 79 5.99 -28.60 6.82
C ARG A 79 5.03 -29.74 7.20
N ASP A 80 3.72 -29.46 7.21
CA ASP A 80 2.71 -30.46 7.58
C ASP A 80 2.46 -31.52 6.50
N LEU A 81 2.60 -31.21 5.20
CA LEU A 81 2.26 -32.16 4.14
C LEU A 81 3.19 -33.39 4.10
N ALA A 82 4.48 -33.20 4.40
CA ALA A 82 5.45 -34.30 4.46
C ALA A 82 5.19 -35.22 5.66
N ASP A 83 4.89 -34.64 6.82
CA ASP A 83 4.57 -35.40 8.03
C ASP A 83 3.20 -36.07 7.96
N LEU A 84 2.22 -35.43 7.31
CA LEU A 84 0.91 -36.01 7.04
C LEU A 84 1.02 -37.23 6.10
N LYS A 85 1.79 -37.12 5.00
CA LYS A 85 2.08 -38.26 4.11
C LYS A 85 2.75 -39.41 4.84
N LYS A 86 3.69 -39.10 5.76
CA LYS A 86 4.40 -40.09 6.57
C LYS A 86 3.48 -40.79 7.58
N LYS A 87 2.55 -40.05 8.20
CA LYS A 87 1.53 -40.60 9.10
C LYS A 87 0.56 -41.52 8.35
N ILE A 88 0.05 -41.08 7.19
CA ILE A 88 -0.87 -41.88 6.35
C ILE A 88 -0.22 -43.20 5.93
N LYS A 89 1.07 -43.18 5.52
CA LYS A 89 1.78 -44.39 5.10
C LYS A 89 1.99 -45.40 6.24
N LYS A 90 2.09 -44.94 7.49
CA LYS A 90 2.22 -45.81 8.68
C LYS A 90 0.89 -46.42 9.14
N SER A 91 -0.24 -45.77 8.84
CA SER A 91 -1.57 -46.22 9.24
C SER A 91 -2.25 -47.17 8.24
N LEU A 92 -1.64 -47.39 7.07
CA LEU A 92 -2.17 -48.35 6.08
C LEU A 92 -1.64 -49.76 6.41
N PRO A 93 -2.51 -50.78 6.54
CA PRO A 93 -2.07 -52.15 6.75
C PRO A 93 -1.32 -52.64 5.51
N ALA A 94 -0.19 -53.34 5.74
CA ALA A 94 0.59 -53.97 4.68
C ALA A 94 -0.30 -55.01 3.96
N LYS A 95 -0.29 -54.94 2.62
CA LYS A 95 -0.82 -56.02 1.78
C LYS A 95 0.16 -57.19 1.74
#